data_AF-A0A497NWJ4-F1
#
_entry.id   AF-A0A497NWJ4-F1
#
_cell.length_a   1.000
_cell.length_b   1.000
_cell.length_c   1.000
_cell.angle_alpha   90.00
_cell.angle_beta   90.00
_cell.angle_gamma   90.00
#
_symmetry.space_group_name_H-M   'P 1'
#
loop_
_entity.id
_entity.type
_entity.pdbx_description
1 polymer ?
#
loop_
_entity_poly.entity_id
_entity_poly.type
_entity_poly.pdbx_seq_one_letter_code
_entity_poly.pdbx_strand_id
1 'polypeptide(L)'
;MLTGIRKGEAIEAFNLIVMLGQAGRLSNYYNAGLQTLEHFRYPEKFIRRTKNVFCSFIPKAFVDEVAGCHTISASGYKRRRMKLGLHSRIKDLRDYFATYMLNHGLLKEEIDLIQGRIGKSLFMKHYFSPSIKDLKNRTLNAVQTLSETLAA
;
A
#
# COMPACT_ATOMS: atom_id res chain seq x y z
N MET A 1 -2.08 0.94 -7.09
CA MET A 1 -0.98 0.55 -6.19
C MET A 1 -1.34 -0.77 -5.54
N LEU A 2 -0.46 -1.78 -5.68
CA LEU A 2 -0.65 -3.14 -5.15
C LEU A 2 -0.24 -3.23 -3.66
N THR A 3 -0.89 -2.46 -2.79
CA THR A 3 -0.53 -2.36 -1.36
C THR A 3 -1.68 -2.64 -0.39
N GLY A 4 -2.91 -2.77 -0.88
CA GLY A 4 -4.10 -3.01 -0.04
C GLY A 4 -4.53 -1.84 0.85
N ILE A 5 -3.87 -0.67 0.78
CA ILE A 5 -4.22 0.51 1.59
C ILE A 5 -5.50 1.20 1.09
N ARG A 6 -6.08 2.13 1.87
CA ARG A 6 -7.37 2.73 1.50
C ARG A 6 -7.18 3.62 0.28
N LYS A 7 -8.22 3.79 -0.55
CA LYS A 7 -8.19 4.67 -1.74
C LYS A 7 -7.53 6.03 -1.47
N GLY A 8 -7.90 6.70 -0.38
CA GLY A 8 -7.35 8.01 -0.03
C GLY A 8 -5.85 7.94 0.25
N GLU A 9 -5.45 6.99 1.11
CA GLU A 9 -4.03 6.73 1.44
C GLU A 9 -3.23 6.34 0.19
N ALA A 10 -3.81 5.54 -0.72
CA ALA A 10 -3.18 5.15 -1.97
C ALA A 10 -2.94 6.34 -2.91
N ILE A 11 -3.88 7.29 -2.99
CA ILE A 11 -3.69 8.51 -3.79
C ILE A 11 -2.61 9.41 -3.16
N GLU A 12 -2.62 9.57 -1.84
CA GLU A 12 -1.57 10.33 -1.13
C GLU A 12 -0.19 9.70 -1.34
N ALA A 13 -0.06 8.39 -1.17
CA ALA A 13 1.19 7.67 -1.37
C ALA A 13 1.70 7.78 -2.81
N PHE A 14 0.80 7.61 -3.80
CA PHE A 14 1.13 7.77 -5.22
C PHE A 14 1.68 9.17 -5.51
N ASN A 15 0.98 10.22 -5.06
CA ASN A 15 1.40 11.59 -5.27
C ASN A 15 2.72 11.91 -4.56
N LEU A 16 2.94 11.35 -3.38
CA LEU A 16 4.16 11.55 -2.62
C LEU A 16 5.37 10.90 -3.31
N ILE A 17 5.20 9.71 -3.89
CA ILE A 17 6.23 9.07 -4.73
C ILE A 17 6.57 9.98 -5.93
N VAL A 18 5.56 10.48 -6.65
CA VAL A 18 5.76 11.40 -7.79
C VAL A 18 6.54 12.64 -7.37
N MET A 19 6.05 13.36 -6.35
CA MET A 19 6.65 14.63 -5.91
C MET A 19 8.09 14.45 -5.42
N LEU A 20 8.35 13.41 -4.63
CA LEU A 20 9.68 13.15 -4.09
C LEU A 20 10.62 12.58 -5.16
N GLY A 21 10.10 11.77 -6.08
CA GLY A 21 10.84 11.24 -7.22
C GLY A 21 11.36 12.35 -8.11
N GLN A 22 10.49 13.29 -8.49
CA GLN A 22 10.85 14.47 -9.29
C GLN A 22 11.83 15.39 -8.56
N ALA A 23 11.75 15.47 -7.23
CA ALA A 23 12.67 16.25 -6.41
C ALA A 23 13.99 15.52 -6.08
N GLY A 24 14.20 14.29 -6.55
CA GLY A 24 15.39 13.48 -6.22
C GLY A 24 15.48 13.09 -4.73
N ARG A 25 14.35 13.12 -4.01
CA ARG A 25 14.25 12.94 -2.55
C ARG A 25 13.44 11.71 -2.16
N LEU A 26 13.28 10.75 -3.08
CA LEU A 26 12.46 9.56 -2.88
C LEU A 26 12.92 8.71 -1.67
N SER A 27 14.21 8.71 -1.34
CA SER A 27 14.77 8.03 -0.16
C SER A 27 14.19 8.53 1.18
N ASN A 28 13.60 9.72 1.22
CA ASN A 28 12.92 10.23 2.42
C ASN A 28 11.59 9.52 2.70
N TYR A 29 11.10 8.72 1.75
CA TYR A 29 9.81 8.03 1.86
C TYR A 29 9.90 6.54 1.51
N TYR A 30 10.75 6.17 0.54
CA TYR A 30 10.94 4.79 0.13
C TYR A 30 12.28 4.24 0.62
N ASN A 31 12.22 3.18 1.40
CA ASN A 31 13.39 2.43 1.84
C ASN A 31 13.67 1.31 0.84
N ALA A 32 14.68 1.49 -0.01
CA ALA A 32 15.03 0.52 -1.06
C ALA A 32 15.51 -0.82 -0.50
N GLY A 33 16.22 -0.83 0.64
CA GLY A 33 16.71 -2.07 1.26
C GLY A 33 15.56 -2.94 1.82
N LEU A 34 14.51 -2.29 2.33
CA LEU A 34 13.31 -2.97 2.82
C LEU A 34 12.17 -3.01 1.78
N GLN A 35 12.35 -2.42 0.61
CA GLN A 35 11.29 -2.24 -0.40
C GLN A 35 9.96 -1.77 0.21
N THR A 36 10.05 -0.74 1.05
CA THR A 36 8.95 -0.29 1.91
C THR A 36 8.71 1.21 1.75
N LEU A 37 7.45 1.62 1.61
CA LEU A 37 7.02 3.00 1.82
C LEU A 37 6.84 3.24 3.32
N GLU A 38 7.56 4.22 3.86
CA GLU A 38 7.61 4.55 5.28
C GLU A 38 6.60 5.67 5.61
N HIS A 39 5.30 5.34 5.59
CA HIS A 39 4.20 6.28 5.83
C HIS A 39 4.28 6.99 7.18
N PHE A 40 4.87 6.36 8.19
CA PHE A 40 5.10 6.97 9.50
C PHE A 40 5.96 8.25 9.46
N ARG A 41 6.73 8.49 8.38
CA ARG A 41 7.48 9.74 8.18
C ARG A 41 6.62 10.93 7.78
N TYR A 42 5.37 10.68 7.34
CA TYR A 42 4.40 11.68 6.92
C TYR A 42 3.10 11.52 7.73
N PRO A 43 3.17 11.66 9.07
CA PRO A 43 2.06 11.35 9.96
C PRO A 43 0.81 12.17 9.67
N GLU A 44 0.95 13.41 9.21
CA GLU A 44 -0.14 14.30 8.82
C GLU A 44 -1.02 13.73 7.68
N LYS A 45 -0.46 12.83 6.86
CA LYS A 45 -1.16 12.17 5.76
C LYS A 45 -1.75 10.83 6.17
N PHE A 46 -0.97 10.02 6.87
CA PHE A 46 -1.22 8.58 7.04
C PHE A 46 -1.58 8.14 8.46
N ILE A 47 -1.30 8.97 9.47
CA ILE A 47 -1.53 8.67 10.88
C ILE A 47 -2.62 9.59 11.43
N ARG A 48 -3.84 9.07 11.53
CA ARG A 48 -5.03 9.80 12.01
C ARG A 48 -5.56 9.15 13.27
N ARG A 49 -6.44 9.86 13.99
CA ARG A 49 -7.04 9.36 15.24
C ARG A 49 -7.58 7.92 15.17
N THR A 50 -8.21 7.52 14.05
CA THR A 50 -8.84 6.20 13.91
C THR A 50 -8.36 5.39 12.70
N LYS A 51 -7.49 5.95 11.86
CA LYS A 51 -7.02 5.35 10.62
C LYS A 51 -5.53 5.60 10.49
N ASN A 52 -4.75 4.56 10.73
CA ASN A 52 -3.29 4.62 10.78
C ASN A 52 -2.75 3.56 9.84
N VAL A 53 -1.98 3.97 8.85
CA VAL A 53 -1.18 3.10 8.01
C VAL A 53 0.29 3.50 8.18
N PHE A 54 1.12 2.59 8.66
CA PHE A 54 2.50 2.90 9.03
C PHE A 54 3.48 2.63 7.89
N CYS A 55 3.27 1.55 7.15
CA CYS A 55 4.14 1.19 6.04
C CYS A 55 3.38 0.39 4.96
N SER A 56 3.99 0.27 3.78
CA SER A 56 3.52 -0.65 2.74
C SER A 56 4.70 -1.24 1.98
N PHE A 57 4.70 -2.56 1.82
CA PHE A 57 5.68 -3.25 0.99
C PHE A 57 5.32 -3.08 -0.48
N ILE A 58 6.31 -2.68 -1.29
CA ILE A 58 6.11 -2.46 -2.72
C ILE A 58 7.44 -2.62 -3.48
N PRO A 59 7.46 -3.37 -4.61
CA PRO A 59 8.66 -3.55 -5.41
C PRO A 59 9.24 -2.22 -5.91
N LYS A 60 10.57 -2.14 -5.98
CA LYS A 60 11.27 -0.92 -6.42
C LYS A 60 10.87 -0.52 -7.83
N ALA A 61 10.77 -1.49 -8.75
CA ALA A 61 10.37 -1.23 -10.14
C ALA A 61 9.04 -0.46 -10.23
N PHE A 62 8.06 -0.84 -9.42
CA PHE A 62 6.77 -0.16 -9.38
C PHE A 62 6.89 1.28 -8.86
N VAL A 63 7.75 1.51 -7.85
CA VAL A 63 7.98 2.86 -7.31
C VAL A 63 8.68 3.75 -8.34
N ASP A 64 9.66 3.21 -9.06
CA ASP A 64 10.38 3.93 -10.11
C ASP A 64 9.43 4.33 -11.26
N GLU A 65 8.52 3.45 -11.67
CA GLU A 65 7.49 3.74 -12.68
C GLU A 65 6.54 4.86 -12.21
N VAL A 66 6.08 4.79 -10.96
CA VAL A 66 5.22 5.82 -10.38
C VAL A 66 5.95 7.15 -10.26
N ALA A 67 7.25 7.16 -9.94
CA ALA A 67 8.03 8.39 -9.84
C ALA A 67 8.09 9.18 -11.17
N GLY A 68 7.98 8.50 -12.31
CA GLY A 68 7.90 9.11 -13.64
C GLY A 68 6.50 9.63 -14.02
N CYS A 69 5.48 9.41 -13.20
CA CYS A 69 4.10 9.82 -13.50
C CYS A 69 3.81 11.28 -13.10
N HIS A 70 2.58 11.73 -13.39
CA HIS A 70 2.03 12.98 -12.86
C HIS A 70 1.13 12.70 -11.65
N THR A 71 1.04 13.68 -10.74
CA THR A 71 0.14 13.59 -9.59
C THR A 71 -1.31 13.50 -10.02
N ILE A 72 -2.12 12.81 -9.22
CA ILE A 72 -3.54 12.62 -9.46
C ILE A 72 -4.37 13.18 -8.31
N SER A 73 -5.46 13.87 -8.65
CA SER A 73 -6.45 14.28 -7.65
C SER A 73 -7.55 13.24 -7.53
N ALA A 74 -8.19 13.15 -6.36
CA ALA A 74 -9.32 12.25 -6.13
C ALA A 74 -10.50 12.53 -7.09
N SER A 75 -10.73 13.80 -7.42
CA SER A 75 -11.73 14.22 -8.41
C SER A 75 -11.32 13.84 -9.83
N GLY A 76 -10.05 14.02 -10.19
CA GLY A 76 -9.48 13.58 -11.47
C GLY A 76 -9.63 12.08 -11.69
N TYR A 77 -9.26 11.28 -10.68
CA TYR A 77 -9.47 9.83 -10.68
C TYR A 77 -10.96 9.47 -10.87
N LYS A 78 -11.86 10.11 -10.10
CA LYS A 78 -13.31 9.86 -10.21
C LYS A 78 -13.83 10.14 -11.62
N ARG A 79 -13.46 11.29 -12.20
CA ARG A 79 -13.87 11.68 -13.56
C ARG A 79 -13.36 10.71 -14.62
N ARG A 80 -12.07 10.36 -14.56
CA ARG A 80 -11.45 9.39 -15.49
C ARG A 80 -12.17 8.04 -15.43
N ARG A 81 -12.41 7.52 -14.23
CA ARG A 81 -13.16 6.27 -14.01
C ARG A 81 -14.57 6.32 -14.60
N MET A 82 -15.31 7.41 -14.36
CA MET A 82 -16.66 7.60 -14.89
C MET A 82 -16.68 7.68 -16.43
N LYS A 83 -15.71 8.37 -17.03
CA LYS A 83 -15.56 8.45 -18.49
C LYS A 83 -15.35 7.07 -19.12
N LEU A 84 -14.68 6.17 -18.41
CA LEU A 84 -14.46 4.78 -18.83
C LEU A 84 -15.64 3.84 -18.52
N GLY A 85 -16.75 4.35 -17.97
CA GLY A 85 -17.91 3.52 -17.59
C GLY A 85 -17.66 2.56 -16.41
N LEU A 86 -16.57 2.76 -15.65
CA LEU A 86 -16.17 1.82 -14.60
C LEU A 86 -16.86 2.14 -13.26
N HIS A 87 -17.44 1.14 -12.60
CA HIS A 87 -17.96 1.26 -11.24
C HIS A 87 -16.84 1.32 -10.19
N SER A 88 -17.13 1.92 -9.03
CA SER A 88 -16.12 2.12 -7.98
C SER A 88 -15.98 0.86 -7.13
N ARG A 89 -15.20 -0.10 -7.59
CA ARG A 89 -14.96 -1.39 -6.89
C ARG A 89 -13.70 -1.40 -6.03
N ILE A 90 -13.20 -0.23 -5.62
CA ILE A 90 -11.92 -0.11 -4.89
C ILE A 90 -11.96 -0.78 -3.52
N LYS A 91 -13.14 -0.80 -2.87
CA LYS A 91 -13.33 -1.57 -1.64
C LYS A 91 -13.09 -3.05 -1.92
N ASP A 92 -13.72 -3.57 -2.96
CA ASP A 92 -13.59 -4.97 -3.38
C ASP A 92 -12.15 -5.31 -3.76
N LEU A 93 -11.42 -4.42 -4.43
CA LEU A 93 -9.99 -4.63 -4.72
C LEU A 93 -9.16 -4.76 -3.45
N ARG A 94 -9.48 -3.97 -2.41
CA ARG A 94 -8.81 -4.06 -1.11
C ARG A 94 -9.16 -5.36 -0.37
N ASP A 95 -10.41 -5.77 -0.43
CA ASP A 95 -10.87 -7.01 0.20
C ASP A 95 -10.29 -8.23 -0.55
N TYR A 96 -10.26 -8.19 -1.87
CA TYR A 96 -9.57 -9.17 -2.72
C TYR A 96 -8.08 -9.27 -2.40
N PHE A 97 -7.38 -8.14 -2.26
CA PHE A 97 -5.98 -8.14 -1.84
C PHE A 97 -5.79 -8.84 -0.49
N ALA A 98 -6.68 -8.59 0.49
CA ALA A 98 -6.62 -9.26 1.79
C ALA A 98 -6.83 -10.78 1.65
N THR A 99 -7.84 -11.21 0.90
CA THR A 99 -8.10 -12.63 0.63
C THR A 99 -6.93 -13.30 -0.09
N TYR A 100 -6.34 -12.62 -1.07
CA TYR A 100 -5.19 -13.12 -1.80
C TYR A 100 -3.99 -13.32 -0.87
N MET A 101 -3.67 -12.32 -0.04
CA MET A 101 -2.57 -12.43 0.93
C MET A 101 -2.79 -13.57 1.93
N LEU A 102 -4.02 -13.76 2.41
CA LEU A 102 -4.38 -14.86 3.31
C LEU A 102 -4.09 -16.22 2.66
N ASN A 103 -4.48 -16.40 1.40
CA ASN A 103 -4.25 -17.63 0.64
C ASN A 103 -2.77 -17.86 0.33
N HIS A 104 -1.94 -16.81 0.37
CA HIS A 104 -0.48 -16.88 0.21
C HIS A 104 0.25 -16.94 1.57
N GLY A 105 -0.48 -17.35 2.60
CA GLY A 105 0.09 -17.71 3.89
C GLY A 105 0.24 -16.55 4.87
N LEU A 106 -0.24 -15.33 4.58
CA LEU A 106 -0.23 -14.22 5.55
C LEU A 106 -1.31 -14.39 6.62
N LEU A 107 -0.96 -14.06 7.87
CA LEU A 107 -1.91 -14.02 8.97
C LEU A 107 -2.84 -12.82 8.82
N LYS A 108 -4.04 -12.93 9.39
CA LYS A 108 -5.03 -11.84 9.35
C LYS A 108 -4.49 -10.57 10.00
N GLU A 109 -3.74 -10.70 11.10
CA GLU A 109 -3.12 -9.62 11.85
C GLU A 109 -2.02 -8.92 11.04
N GLU A 110 -1.24 -9.69 10.27
CA GLU A 110 -0.25 -9.17 9.34
C GLU A 110 -0.92 -8.36 8.22
N ILE A 111 -2.00 -8.90 7.65
CA ILE A 111 -2.80 -8.23 6.61
C ILE A 111 -3.43 -6.94 7.16
N ASP A 112 -3.96 -7.01 8.37
CA ASP A 112 -4.56 -5.87 9.04
C ASP A 112 -3.51 -4.79 9.34
N LEU A 113 -2.28 -5.16 9.72
CA LEU A 113 -1.17 -4.24 9.89
C LEU A 113 -0.82 -3.52 8.57
N ILE A 114 -0.53 -4.28 7.50
CA ILE A 114 -0.10 -3.70 6.20
C ILE A 114 -1.19 -2.83 5.56
N GLN A 115 -2.46 -3.17 5.77
CA GLN A 115 -3.57 -2.40 5.24
C GLN A 115 -3.99 -1.21 6.14
N GLY A 116 -3.35 -1.01 7.30
CA GLY A 116 -3.71 0.05 8.24
C GLY A 116 -5.06 -0.17 8.94
N ARG A 117 -5.40 -1.43 9.22
CA ARG A 117 -6.52 -1.89 10.06
C ARG A 117 -5.97 -2.30 11.44
N ILE A 118 -5.40 -1.36 12.19
CA ILE A 118 -4.92 -1.68 13.54
C ILE A 118 -6.13 -1.94 14.44
N GLY A 119 -6.45 -3.22 14.62
CA GLY A 119 -7.51 -3.67 15.50
C GLY A 119 -7.18 -3.40 16.97
N LYS A 120 -8.21 -3.36 17.82
CA LYS A 120 -8.03 -3.34 19.28
C LYS A 120 -7.69 -4.72 19.87
N SER A 121 -7.37 -5.73 19.03
CA SER A 121 -7.24 -7.11 19.50
C SER A 121 -6.14 -7.20 20.56
N LEU A 122 -6.38 -8.01 21.59
CA LEU A 122 -5.43 -8.25 22.66
C LEU A 122 -4.13 -8.82 22.08
N PHE A 123 -4.24 -9.69 21.08
CA PHE A 123 -3.12 -10.25 20.33
C PHE A 123 -2.23 -9.17 19.68
N MET A 124 -2.83 -8.23 18.93
CA MET A 124 -2.09 -7.12 18.31
C MET A 124 -1.38 -6.23 19.33
N LYS A 125 -1.95 -6.07 20.53
CA LYS A 125 -1.39 -5.21 21.58
C LYS A 125 -0.28 -5.87 22.39
N HIS A 126 -0.37 -7.18 22.62
CA HIS A 126 0.46 -7.85 23.62
C HIS A 126 1.35 -8.97 23.06
N TYR A 127 1.04 -9.51 21.88
CA TYR A 127 1.66 -10.75 21.39
C TYR A 127 2.19 -10.64 19.96
N PHE A 128 1.70 -9.68 19.17
CA PHE A 128 2.08 -9.55 17.77
C PHE A 128 3.43 -8.83 17.62
N SER A 129 4.48 -9.60 17.41
CA SER A 129 5.83 -9.12 17.06
C SER A 129 6.30 -9.80 15.77
N PRO A 130 5.74 -9.42 14.60
CA PRO A 130 6.10 -10.07 13.34
C PRO A 130 7.56 -9.78 12.99
N SER A 131 8.25 -10.78 12.45
CA SER A 131 9.54 -10.55 11.79
C SER A 131 9.29 -9.72 10.53
N ILE A 132 9.63 -8.42 10.58
CA ILE A 132 9.38 -7.49 9.48
C ILE A 132 10.04 -7.96 8.18
N LYS A 133 11.21 -8.61 8.26
CA LYS A 133 11.90 -9.17 7.08
C LYS A 133 11.12 -10.33 6.46
N ASP A 134 10.60 -11.24 7.28
CA ASP A 134 9.81 -12.38 6.80
C ASP A 134 8.48 -11.91 6.18
N LEU A 135 7.76 -11.04 6.92
CA LEU A 135 6.50 -10.45 6.45
C LEU A 135 6.71 -9.70 5.13
N LYS A 136 7.79 -8.93 5.00
CA LYS A 136 8.16 -8.27 3.74
C LYS A 136 8.31 -9.29 2.61
N ASN A 137 9.12 -10.33 2.81
CA ASN A 137 9.40 -11.34 1.78
C ASN A 137 8.11 -12.04 1.32
N ARG A 138 7.27 -12.50 2.26
CA ARG A 138 5.98 -13.15 1.96
C ARG A 138 5.03 -12.21 1.21
N THR A 139 4.95 -10.94 1.65
CA THR A 139 4.11 -9.94 0.97
C THR A 139 4.59 -9.67 -0.45
N LEU A 140 5.90 -9.46 -0.66
CA LEU A 140 6.45 -9.14 -1.97
C LEU A 140 6.34 -10.31 -2.95
N ASN A 141 6.57 -11.54 -2.48
CA ASN A 141 6.36 -12.75 -3.29
C ASN A 141 4.91 -12.84 -3.75
N ALA A 142 3.95 -12.67 -2.83
CA ALA A 142 2.53 -12.67 -3.17
C ALA A 142 2.15 -11.53 -4.15
N VAL A 143 2.69 -10.32 -3.94
CA VAL A 143 2.47 -9.18 -4.85
C VAL A 143 3.03 -9.44 -6.24
N GLN A 144 4.19 -10.09 -6.35
CA GLN A 144 4.83 -10.44 -7.62
C GLN A 144 3.95 -11.43 -8.41
N THR A 145 3.54 -12.53 -7.78
CA THR A 145 2.64 -13.52 -8.41
C THR A 145 1.31 -12.89 -8.82
N LEU A 146 0.76 -12.01 -7.98
CA LEU A 146 -0.46 -11.29 -8.30
C LEU A 146 -0.27 -10.39 -9.53
N SER A 147 0.85 -9.68 -9.61
CA SER A 147 1.16 -8.79 -10.74
C SER A 147 1.29 -9.58 -12.05
N GLU A 148 1.93 -10.74 -12.02
CA GLU A 148 2.07 -11.63 -13.18
C GLU A 148 0.71 -12.17 -13.64
N THR A 149 -0.14 -12.59 -12.69
CA THR A 149 -1.50 -13.07 -12.98
C THR A 149 -2.38 -12.01 -13.64
N LEU A 150 -2.19 -10.73 -13.29
CA LEU A 150 -2.96 -9.62 -13.85
C LEU A 150 -2.45 -9.15 -15.23
N ALA A 151 -1.22 -9.54 -15.60
CA ALA A 151 -0.61 -9.19 -16.88
C ALA A 151 -0.86 -10.24 -17.99
N ALA A 152 -1.28 -11.45 -17.60
CA ALA A 152 -1.70 -12.54 -18.49
C ALA A 152 -3.15 -12.35 -18.96
#